data_AF-A0A2G5H9V7-F1
#
_entry.id   AF-A0A2G5H9V7-F1
#
_cell.length_a   1.000
_cell.length_b   1.000
_cell.length_c   1.000
_cell.angle_alpha   90.00
_cell.angle_beta   90.00
_cell.angle_gamma   90.00
#
_symmetry.space_group_name_H-M   'P 1'
#
loop_
_entity.id
_entity.type
_entity.pdbx_description
1 polymer ?
#
loop_
_entity_poly.entity_id
_entity_poly.type
_entity_poly.pdbx_seq_one_letter_code
_entity_poly.pdbx_strand_id
1 'polypeptide(L)'
;MAVISKIICLSAMLMAAPSALAAPVIRAENCDFGATTPAGWTDGMQSQWCGMINNEVAGLKMKEDLTTVRPMVEAQFKQAGISCSPDSAFPNIDNMMQDSSARAAMSQMKANYPAFGSMDLTPEDIKKVYADAIKTACTKTGVPEDMMVKIIWIESKGHPLVYGGLTQMDYVAWGQMAEQDASLKNRYMPGDNIVASAMYLKGKKDANGGDWETVYRNHYQDPNAASY
;
A
#
# COMPACT_ATOMS: atom_id res chain seq x y z
N MET A 1 -10.77 -74.92 -4.70
CA MET A 1 -9.39 -75.39 -4.61
C MET A 1 -8.51 -74.44 -5.41
N ALA A 2 -7.43 -73.94 -4.81
CA ALA A 2 -6.34 -73.15 -5.41
C ALA A 2 -6.71 -71.73 -5.95
N VAL A 3 -5.87 -70.69 -5.87
CA VAL A 3 -4.57 -70.47 -5.23
C VAL A 3 -4.43 -68.95 -5.04
N ILE A 4 -3.73 -68.60 -3.95
CA ILE A 4 -3.24 -67.28 -3.55
C ILE A 4 -2.45 -66.60 -4.68
N SER A 5 -2.65 -65.31 -4.91
CA SER A 5 -1.57 -64.45 -5.43
C SER A 5 -1.60 -63.09 -4.74
N LYS A 6 -0.55 -62.86 -3.95
CA LYS A 6 -0.22 -61.58 -3.31
C LYS A 6 0.46 -60.70 -4.34
N ILE A 7 -0.02 -59.47 -4.54
CA ILE A 7 0.85 -58.36 -4.96
C ILE A 7 0.65 -57.20 -3.99
N ILE A 8 1.80 -56.73 -3.55
CA ILE A 8 2.08 -55.80 -2.47
C ILE A 8 1.88 -54.36 -2.93
N CYS A 9 1.43 -53.54 -1.97
CA CYS A 9 1.54 -52.09 -1.80
C CYS A 9 2.01 -51.24 -2.99
N LEU A 10 1.25 -50.17 -3.27
CA LEU A 10 1.78 -48.81 -3.23
C LEU A 10 0.64 -47.83 -2.93
N SER A 11 0.66 -47.37 -1.70
CA SER A 11 -0.13 -46.25 -1.18
C SER A 11 0.14 -45.01 -2.03
N ALA A 12 -0.90 -44.49 -2.67
CA ALA A 12 -0.87 -43.15 -3.26
C ALA A 12 -0.80 -42.13 -2.11
N MET A 13 0.42 -41.76 -1.72
CA MET A 13 0.66 -40.58 -0.89
C MET A 13 0.27 -39.35 -1.73
N LEU A 14 -0.80 -38.72 -1.29
CA LEU A 14 -1.20 -37.37 -1.68
C LEU A 14 -0.04 -36.43 -1.33
N MET A 15 0.75 -36.02 -2.33
CA MET A 15 1.70 -34.92 -2.17
C MET A 15 0.90 -33.62 -2.08
N ALA A 16 0.51 -33.24 -0.86
CA ALA A 16 0.23 -31.85 -0.57
C ALA A 16 1.56 -31.10 -0.71
N ALA A 17 1.71 -30.30 -1.76
CA ALA A 17 2.78 -29.33 -1.86
C ALA A 17 2.70 -28.43 -0.62
N PRO A 18 3.78 -28.27 0.17
CA PRO A 18 3.80 -27.23 1.18
C PRO A 18 3.74 -25.91 0.43
N SER A 19 2.63 -25.17 0.60
CA SER A 19 2.59 -23.75 0.37
C SER A 19 3.74 -23.15 1.16
N ALA A 20 4.85 -22.85 0.48
CA ALA A 20 5.96 -22.12 1.07
C ALA A 20 5.41 -20.74 1.42
N LEU A 21 4.98 -20.58 2.67
CA LEU A 21 4.82 -19.26 3.27
C LEU A 21 6.21 -18.62 3.17
N ALA A 22 6.38 -17.73 2.20
CA ALA A 22 7.59 -16.93 2.07
C ALA A 22 7.86 -16.29 3.44
N ALA A 23 9.01 -16.62 4.03
CA ALA A 23 9.41 -16.10 5.32
C ALA A 23 9.35 -14.55 5.31
N PRO A 24 9.00 -13.91 6.43
CA PRO A 24 9.03 -12.46 6.53
C PRO A 24 10.46 -11.97 6.26
N VAL A 25 10.63 -11.21 5.17
CA VAL A 25 11.91 -10.58 4.84
C VAL A 25 12.04 -9.34 5.71
N ILE A 26 12.91 -9.39 6.71
CA ILE A 26 13.25 -8.24 7.56
C ILE A 26 14.35 -7.44 6.86
N ARG A 27 14.30 -6.10 6.94
CA ARG A 27 15.27 -5.18 6.29
C ARG A 27 16.75 -5.52 6.53
N ALA A 28 17.06 -6.25 7.60
CA ALA A 28 18.42 -6.60 7.98
C ALA A 28 19.20 -7.39 6.91
N GLU A 29 18.52 -7.98 5.91
CA GLU A 29 19.16 -8.89 4.95
C GLU A 29 19.22 -8.38 3.49
N ASN A 30 18.35 -7.46 3.06
CA ASN A 30 18.43 -6.85 1.71
C ASN A 30 17.65 -5.53 1.58
N CYS A 31 18.13 -4.65 0.69
CA CYS A 31 17.51 -3.36 0.37
C CYS A 31 16.21 -3.48 -0.46
N ASP A 32 15.92 -4.69 -0.97
CA ASP A 32 14.85 -4.93 -1.94
C ASP A 32 13.61 -5.56 -1.33
N PHE A 33 13.63 -5.89 -0.04
CA PHE A 33 12.50 -6.47 0.70
C PHE A 33 11.92 -7.72 0.01
N GLY A 34 12.78 -8.50 -0.66
CA GLY A 34 12.37 -9.69 -1.41
C GLY A 34 11.68 -9.38 -2.75
N ALA A 35 11.83 -8.17 -3.29
CA ALA A 35 11.37 -7.83 -4.63
C ALA A 35 12.05 -8.70 -5.69
N THR A 36 11.27 -9.24 -6.62
CA THR A 36 11.77 -10.14 -7.66
C THR A 36 12.74 -9.40 -8.58
N THR A 37 13.94 -9.95 -8.76
CA THR A 37 14.95 -9.40 -9.66
C THR A 37 14.63 -9.76 -11.12
N PRO A 38 14.48 -8.76 -12.01
CA PRO A 38 14.26 -9.01 -13.44
C PRO A 38 15.43 -9.76 -14.12
N ALA A 39 15.15 -10.41 -15.24
CA ALA A 39 16.20 -11.01 -16.06
C ALA A 39 17.14 -9.94 -16.63
N GLY A 40 18.45 -10.21 -16.66
CA GLY A 40 19.46 -9.26 -17.13
C GLY A 40 19.82 -8.14 -16.15
N TRP A 41 19.38 -8.25 -14.89
CA TRP A 41 19.74 -7.30 -13.84
C TRP A 41 21.24 -7.35 -13.52
N THR A 42 21.87 -6.18 -13.51
CA THR A 42 23.31 -6.05 -13.24
C THR A 42 23.57 -5.60 -11.80
N ASP A 43 24.79 -5.82 -11.30
CA ASP A 43 25.21 -5.32 -9.98
C ASP A 43 25.11 -3.79 -9.88
N GLY A 44 25.38 -3.08 -10.98
CA GLY A 44 25.21 -1.63 -11.05
C GLY A 44 23.75 -1.20 -10.85
N MET A 45 22.81 -1.89 -11.52
CA MET A 45 21.37 -1.68 -11.34
C MET A 45 20.91 -2.03 -9.92
N GLN A 46 21.47 -3.10 -9.32
CA GLN A 46 21.16 -3.45 -7.94
C GLN A 46 21.65 -2.38 -6.96
N SER A 47 22.85 -1.83 -7.17
CA SER A 47 23.38 -0.74 -6.35
C SER A 47 22.52 0.53 -6.45
N GLN A 48 22.10 0.90 -7.66
CA GLN A 48 21.21 2.04 -7.89
C GLN A 48 19.84 1.84 -7.25
N TRP A 49 19.25 0.66 -7.41
CA TRP A 49 18.00 0.28 -6.76
C TRP A 49 18.08 0.38 -5.24
N CYS A 50 19.13 -0.20 -4.62
CA CYS A 50 19.34 -0.07 -3.19
C CYS A 50 19.50 1.39 -2.76
N GLY A 51 20.19 2.21 -3.55
CA GLY A 51 20.33 3.64 -3.28
C GLY A 51 18.97 4.35 -3.23
N MET A 52 18.13 4.12 -4.25
CA MET A 52 16.78 4.70 -4.30
C MET A 52 15.91 4.25 -3.12
N ILE A 53 15.82 2.93 -2.86
CA ILE A 53 14.99 2.42 -1.76
C ILE A 53 15.49 2.88 -0.39
N ASN A 54 16.82 2.94 -0.18
CA ASN A 54 17.38 3.45 1.06
C ASN A 54 17.06 4.93 1.28
N ASN A 55 17.06 5.73 0.21
CA ASN A 55 16.69 7.15 0.28
C ASN A 55 15.22 7.33 0.65
N GLU A 56 14.32 6.55 0.04
CA GLU A 56 12.88 6.58 0.35
C GLU A 56 12.61 6.19 1.81
N VAL A 57 13.21 5.07 2.26
CA VAL A 57 13.10 4.62 3.65
C VAL A 57 13.69 5.64 4.64
N ALA A 58 14.84 6.24 4.32
CA ALA A 58 15.44 7.26 5.17
C ALA A 58 14.56 8.52 5.25
N GLY A 59 14.03 8.97 4.11
CA GLY A 59 13.10 10.09 4.02
C GLY A 59 11.83 9.84 4.83
N LEU A 60 11.24 8.64 4.71
CA LEU A 60 10.07 8.24 5.50
C LEU A 60 10.38 8.26 7.00
N LYS A 61 11.48 7.62 7.44
CA LYS A 61 11.87 7.58 8.86
C LYS A 61 12.11 8.97 9.44
N MET A 62 12.71 9.86 8.66
CA MET A 62 12.96 11.24 9.08
C MET A 62 11.65 12.04 9.18
N LYS A 63 10.77 11.91 8.19
CA LYS A 63 9.50 12.67 8.15
C LYS A 63 8.43 12.14 9.11
N GLU A 64 8.51 10.87 9.49
CA GLU A 64 7.61 10.21 10.44
C GLU A 64 8.33 9.85 11.75
N ASP A 65 9.34 10.64 12.13
CA ASP A 65 10.09 10.42 13.37
C ASP A 65 9.13 10.53 14.57
N LEU A 66 8.91 9.40 15.25
CA LEU A 66 7.96 9.29 16.35
C LEU A 66 8.28 10.23 17.52
N THR A 67 9.54 10.63 17.72
CA THR A 67 9.90 11.56 18.80
C THR A 67 9.41 12.98 18.53
N THR A 68 9.31 13.35 17.25
CA THR A 68 8.93 14.71 16.81
C THR A 68 7.47 14.79 16.39
N VAL A 69 7.00 13.79 15.65
CA VAL A 69 5.72 13.84 14.92
C VAL A 69 4.57 13.28 15.75
N ARG A 70 4.81 12.23 16.57
CA ARG A 70 3.76 11.59 17.39
C ARG A 70 3.05 12.59 18.33
N PRO A 71 3.74 13.49 19.05
CA PRO A 71 3.06 14.48 19.89
C PRO A 71 2.19 15.46 19.08
N MET A 72 2.60 15.80 17.86
CA MET A 72 1.80 16.65 16.96
C MET A 72 0.53 15.92 16.51
N VAL A 73 0.63 14.64 16.12
CA VAL A 73 -0.52 13.84 15.70
C VAL A 73 -1.49 13.60 16.87
N GLU A 74 -0.98 13.32 18.08
CA GLU A 74 -1.78 13.24 19.30
C GLU A 74 -2.57 14.54 19.55
N ALA A 75 -1.93 15.69 19.40
CA ALA A 75 -2.58 16.98 19.54
C ALA A 75 -3.64 17.23 18.45
N GLN A 76 -3.35 16.89 17.20
CA GLN A 76 -4.29 16.98 16.07
C GLN A 76 -5.52 16.10 16.29
N PHE A 77 -5.32 14.85 16.70
CA PHE A 77 -6.42 13.91 16.99
C PHE A 77 -7.29 14.43 18.11
N LYS A 78 -6.67 14.87 19.22
CA LYS A 78 -7.40 15.48 20.33
C LYS A 78 -8.20 16.71 19.91
N GLN A 79 -7.62 17.59 19.10
CA GLN A 79 -8.30 18.80 18.60
C GLN A 79 -9.47 18.45 17.67
N ALA A 80 -9.31 17.42 16.85
CA ALA A 80 -10.34 16.94 15.92
C ALA A 80 -11.38 16.02 16.58
N GLY A 81 -11.22 15.68 17.87
CA GLY A 81 -12.10 14.75 18.58
C GLY A 81 -11.92 13.28 18.19
N ILE A 82 -10.79 12.92 17.57
CA ILE A 82 -10.47 11.57 17.12
C ILE A 82 -9.97 10.73 18.30
N SER A 83 -10.57 9.56 18.47
CA SER A 83 -10.37 8.61 19.57
C SER A 83 -9.57 7.36 19.19
N CYS A 84 -9.37 7.10 17.89
CA CYS A 84 -8.53 6.00 17.45
C CYS A 84 -7.06 6.24 17.81
N SER A 85 -6.27 5.16 17.93
CA SER A 85 -4.86 5.30 18.34
C SER A 85 -4.04 6.09 17.31
N PRO A 86 -3.31 7.14 17.72
CA PRO A 86 -2.36 7.86 16.86
C PRO A 86 -1.31 6.96 16.23
N ASP A 87 -0.95 5.85 16.89
CA ASP A 87 0.04 4.90 16.39
C ASP A 87 -0.38 4.24 15.05
N SER A 88 -1.69 4.21 14.75
CA SER A 88 -2.20 3.74 13.46
C SER A 88 -1.79 4.63 12.28
N ALA A 89 -1.38 5.87 12.54
CA ALA A 89 -1.04 6.84 11.51
C ALA A 89 0.43 6.79 11.07
N PHE A 90 1.25 5.98 11.74
CA PHE A 90 2.70 5.90 11.52
C PHE A 90 3.10 4.60 10.81
N PRO A 91 4.17 4.64 9.99
CA PRO A 91 4.62 3.48 9.25
C PRO A 91 5.29 2.44 10.16
N ASN A 92 5.05 1.17 9.87
CA ASN A 92 5.94 0.09 10.30
C ASN A 92 6.45 -0.61 9.03
N ILE A 93 7.66 -0.26 8.61
CA ILE A 93 8.22 -0.68 7.32
C ILE A 93 8.28 -2.21 7.20
N ASP A 94 8.68 -2.91 8.26
CA ASP A 94 8.78 -4.37 8.21
C ASP A 94 7.40 -5.01 8.05
N ASN A 95 6.37 -4.48 8.74
CA ASN A 95 5.00 -4.95 8.57
C ASN A 95 4.42 -4.58 7.20
N MET A 96 4.69 -3.37 6.70
CA MET A 96 4.27 -2.94 5.38
C MET A 96 4.84 -3.85 4.30
N MET A 97 6.09 -4.29 4.43
CA MET A 97 6.74 -5.17 3.45
C MET A 97 6.35 -6.64 3.61
N GLN A 98 5.53 -7.00 4.61
CA GLN A 98 4.85 -8.29 4.64
C GLN A 98 3.58 -8.31 3.76
N ASP A 99 3.01 -7.14 3.48
CA ASP A 99 1.85 -7.00 2.60
C ASP A 99 2.18 -7.49 1.18
N SER A 100 1.28 -8.30 0.60
CA SER A 100 1.49 -8.88 -0.72
C SER A 100 1.44 -7.81 -1.82
N SER A 101 0.56 -6.82 -1.71
CA SER A 101 0.44 -5.74 -2.69
C SER A 101 1.62 -4.78 -2.62
N ALA A 102 2.16 -4.51 -1.42
CA ALA A 102 3.37 -3.71 -1.28
C ALA A 102 4.60 -4.42 -1.89
N ARG A 103 4.77 -5.73 -1.69
CA ARG A 103 5.85 -6.51 -2.32
C ARG A 103 5.69 -6.64 -3.84
N ALA A 104 4.46 -6.81 -4.31
CA ALA A 104 4.16 -6.81 -5.74
C ALA A 104 4.51 -5.45 -6.36
N ALA A 105 4.18 -4.34 -5.68
CA ALA A 105 4.59 -3.00 -6.09
C ALA A 105 6.11 -2.90 -6.19
N MET A 106 6.85 -3.22 -5.13
CA MET A 106 8.31 -3.16 -5.14
C MET A 106 8.93 -4.01 -6.27
N SER A 107 8.38 -5.18 -6.56
CA SER A 107 8.82 -6.03 -7.67
C SER A 107 8.56 -5.38 -9.05
N GLN A 108 7.37 -4.81 -9.25
CA GLN A 108 7.03 -4.14 -10.50
C GLN A 108 7.83 -2.84 -10.69
N MET A 109 8.05 -2.08 -9.61
CA MET A 109 8.92 -0.90 -9.59
C MET A 109 10.36 -1.27 -9.96
N LYS A 110 10.88 -2.37 -9.42
CA LYS A 110 12.20 -2.90 -9.78
C LYS A 110 12.25 -3.28 -11.27
N ALA A 111 11.19 -3.91 -11.80
CA ALA A 111 11.08 -4.21 -13.23
C ALA A 111 10.99 -2.96 -14.13
N ASN A 112 10.38 -1.88 -13.65
CA ASN A 112 10.24 -0.63 -14.40
C ASN A 112 11.56 0.15 -14.50
N TYR A 113 12.44 0.04 -13.50
CA TYR A 113 13.67 0.85 -13.44
C TYR A 113 14.57 0.75 -14.68
N PRO A 114 14.94 -0.42 -15.21
CA PRO A 114 15.77 -0.50 -16.41
C PRO A 114 15.04 -0.02 -17.67
N ALA A 115 13.72 -0.13 -17.71
CA ALA A 115 12.92 0.22 -18.88
C ALA A 115 12.70 1.74 -19.02
N PHE A 116 12.57 2.44 -17.89
CA PHE A 116 12.17 3.85 -17.86
C PHE A 116 13.16 4.78 -17.15
N GLY A 117 14.19 4.22 -16.50
CA GLY A 117 15.11 4.98 -15.65
C GLY A 117 14.47 5.48 -14.34
N SER A 118 13.23 5.07 -14.06
CA SER A 118 12.46 5.42 -12.87
C SER A 118 11.83 4.16 -12.26
N MET A 119 11.67 4.19 -10.93
CA MET A 119 10.98 3.16 -10.16
C MET A 119 9.46 3.35 -10.12
N ASP A 120 8.92 4.35 -10.82
CA ASP A 120 7.49 4.67 -10.83
C ASP A 120 6.64 3.53 -11.43
N LEU A 121 5.48 3.25 -10.82
CA LEU A 121 4.47 2.35 -11.39
C LEU A 121 3.56 3.10 -12.36
N THR A 122 3.39 2.61 -13.59
CA THR A 122 2.42 3.21 -14.51
C THR A 122 0.97 3.07 -13.98
N PRO A 123 0.00 3.86 -14.48
CA PRO A 123 -1.42 3.65 -14.16
C PRO A 123 -1.89 2.21 -14.40
N GLU A 124 -1.39 1.56 -15.45
CA GLU A 124 -1.66 0.15 -15.77
C GLU A 124 -1.05 -0.80 -14.73
N ASP A 125 0.14 -0.49 -14.21
CA ASP A 125 0.77 -1.26 -13.13
C ASP A 125 -0.02 -1.11 -11.83
N ILE A 126 -0.44 0.11 -11.48
CA ILE A 126 -1.25 0.40 -10.29
C ILE A 126 -2.56 -0.39 -10.34
N LYS A 127 -3.25 -0.40 -11.49
CA LYS A 127 -4.47 -1.20 -11.70
C LYS A 127 -4.28 -2.69 -11.45
N LYS A 128 -3.09 -3.23 -11.73
CA LYS A 128 -2.77 -4.65 -11.54
C LYS A 128 -2.33 -4.96 -10.12
N VAL A 129 -1.37 -4.20 -9.61
CA VAL A 129 -0.72 -4.42 -8.32
C VAL A 129 -1.69 -4.20 -7.16
N TYR A 130 -2.55 -3.19 -7.26
CA TYR A 130 -3.51 -2.81 -6.23
C TYR A 130 -4.96 -3.17 -6.60
N ALA A 131 -5.17 -4.06 -7.57
CA ALA A 131 -6.49 -4.38 -8.13
C ALA A 131 -7.55 -4.68 -7.06
N ASP A 132 -7.24 -5.59 -6.13
CA ASP A 132 -8.18 -6.02 -5.10
C ASP A 132 -8.51 -4.92 -4.10
N ALA A 133 -7.51 -4.12 -3.70
CA ALA A 133 -7.69 -2.98 -2.81
C ALA A 133 -8.55 -1.89 -3.46
N ILE A 134 -8.25 -1.56 -4.71
CA ILE A 134 -9.01 -0.58 -5.51
C ILE A 134 -10.45 -1.05 -5.66
N LYS A 135 -10.66 -2.31 -6.07
CA LYS A 135 -12.01 -2.88 -6.24
C LYS A 135 -12.80 -2.87 -4.93
N THR A 136 -12.16 -3.22 -3.81
CA THR A 136 -12.78 -3.20 -2.48
C THR A 136 -13.21 -1.79 -2.09
N ALA A 137 -12.31 -0.82 -2.24
CA ALA A 137 -12.57 0.59 -1.95
C ALA A 137 -13.71 1.16 -2.83
N CYS A 138 -13.67 0.88 -4.12
CA CYS A 138 -14.65 1.36 -5.09
C CYS A 138 -16.02 0.72 -4.89
N THR A 139 -16.08 -0.58 -4.57
CA THR A 139 -17.35 -1.26 -4.24
C THR A 139 -17.97 -0.68 -2.97
N LYS A 140 -17.14 -0.36 -1.97
CA LYS A 140 -17.59 0.21 -0.70
C LYS A 140 -18.14 1.63 -0.83
N THR A 141 -17.55 2.43 -1.71
CA THR A 141 -17.77 3.88 -1.73
C THR A 141 -18.48 4.37 -2.99
N GLY A 142 -18.49 3.59 -4.07
CA GLY A 142 -18.95 4.05 -5.38
C GLY A 142 -18.00 5.04 -6.06
N VAL A 143 -16.81 5.28 -5.50
CA VAL A 143 -15.74 6.01 -6.20
C VAL A 143 -15.33 5.18 -7.43
N PRO A 144 -15.15 5.79 -8.61
CA PRO A 144 -14.67 5.09 -9.80
C PRO A 144 -13.24 4.58 -9.65
N GLU A 145 -12.95 3.40 -10.21
CA GLU A 145 -11.61 2.79 -10.13
C GLU A 145 -10.53 3.64 -10.78
N ASP A 146 -10.84 4.31 -11.91
CA ASP A 146 -9.93 5.21 -12.61
C ASP A 146 -9.56 6.44 -11.76
N MET A 147 -10.48 6.93 -10.92
CA MET A 147 -10.17 7.96 -9.94
C MET A 147 -9.21 7.47 -8.87
N MET A 148 -9.39 6.27 -8.32
CA MET A 148 -8.45 5.73 -7.33
C MET A 148 -7.06 5.50 -7.93
N VAL A 149 -6.98 4.98 -9.15
CA VAL A 149 -5.71 4.82 -9.89
C VAL A 149 -5.03 6.17 -10.10
N LYS A 150 -5.80 7.18 -10.51
CA LYS A 150 -5.28 8.54 -10.72
C LYS A 150 -4.72 9.14 -9.44
N ILE A 151 -5.44 9.03 -8.32
CA ILE A 151 -4.98 9.52 -7.03
C ILE A 151 -3.66 8.85 -6.67
N ILE A 152 -3.58 7.52 -6.69
CA ILE A 152 -2.34 6.80 -6.36
C ILE A 152 -1.19 7.23 -7.28
N TRP A 153 -1.44 7.38 -8.58
CA TRP A 153 -0.42 7.79 -9.54
C TRP A 153 0.08 9.22 -9.30
N ILE A 154 -0.81 10.18 -9.05
CA ILE A 154 -0.43 11.57 -8.82
C ILE A 154 0.35 11.69 -7.51
N GLU A 155 -0.14 11.07 -6.45
CA GLU A 155 0.28 11.31 -5.07
C GLU A 155 1.54 10.52 -4.67
N SER A 156 1.75 9.31 -5.22
CA SER A 156 2.89 8.46 -4.83
C SER A 156 3.60 7.75 -5.98
N LYS A 157 3.11 7.89 -7.21
CA LYS A 157 3.55 7.06 -8.34
C LYS A 157 3.41 5.55 -8.08
N GLY A 158 2.52 5.18 -7.15
CA GLY A 158 2.32 3.80 -6.71
C GLY A 158 3.39 3.26 -5.75
N HIS A 159 4.26 4.11 -5.17
CA HIS A 159 5.30 3.65 -4.28
C HIS A 159 4.79 3.47 -2.83
N PRO A 160 4.85 2.26 -2.24
CA PRO A 160 4.31 2.02 -0.89
C PRO A 160 5.16 2.55 0.28
N LEU A 161 6.41 2.97 0.06
CA LEU A 161 7.33 3.41 1.14
C LEU A 161 7.52 4.93 1.19
N VAL A 162 6.71 5.70 0.48
CA VAL A 162 6.81 7.16 0.50
C VAL A 162 6.09 7.75 1.71
N TYR A 163 6.58 8.88 2.20
CA TYR A 163 5.87 9.70 3.19
C TYR A 163 4.43 9.98 2.72
N GLY A 164 3.45 9.88 3.62
CA GLY A 164 2.04 10.08 3.31
C GLY A 164 1.31 8.86 2.74
N GLY A 165 2.04 7.77 2.45
CA GLY A 165 1.48 6.57 1.84
C GLY A 165 1.06 6.77 0.39
N LEU A 166 0.26 5.84 -0.15
CA LEU A 166 -0.07 5.80 -1.58
C LEU A 166 -0.88 7.01 -2.06
N THR A 167 -1.66 7.61 -1.17
CA THR A 167 -2.65 8.66 -1.52
C THR A 167 -2.36 10.00 -0.84
N GLN A 168 -1.21 10.15 -0.18
CA GLN A 168 -0.79 11.35 0.57
C GLN A 168 -1.81 11.86 1.61
N MET A 169 -2.77 11.01 2.01
CA MET A 169 -3.83 11.34 2.96
C MET A 169 -3.25 11.82 4.29
N ASP A 170 -3.69 12.95 4.82
CA ASP A 170 -3.16 13.51 6.07
C ASP A 170 -3.60 12.72 7.33
N TYR A 171 -3.01 13.06 8.48
CA TYR A 171 -3.27 12.37 9.75
C TYR A 171 -4.72 12.50 10.21
N VAL A 172 -5.33 13.69 10.11
CA VAL A 172 -6.69 13.94 10.60
C VAL A 172 -7.70 13.24 9.71
N ALA A 173 -7.54 13.33 8.38
CA ALA A 173 -8.36 12.59 7.43
C ALA A 173 -8.25 11.07 7.68
N TRP A 174 -7.05 10.54 7.87
CA TRP A 174 -6.86 9.13 8.25
C TRP A 174 -7.61 8.78 9.53
N GLY A 175 -7.41 9.54 10.60
CA GLY A 175 -7.99 9.26 11.91
C GLY A 175 -9.52 9.25 11.87
N GLN A 176 -10.14 10.20 11.14
CA GLN A 176 -11.58 10.24 10.91
C GLN A 176 -12.09 9.00 10.16
N MET A 177 -11.36 8.52 9.15
CA MET A 177 -11.76 7.32 8.42
C MET A 177 -11.60 6.07 9.29
N ALA A 178 -10.51 5.96 10.05
CA ALA A 178 -10.25 4.84 10.94
C ALA A 178 -11.26 4.74 12.11
N GLU A 179 -11.85 5.86 12.54
CA GLU A 179 -12.97 5.84 13.49
C GLU A 179 -14.27 5.33 12.86
N GLN A 180 -14.52 5.71 11.60
CA GLN A 180 -15.71 5.27 10.86
C GLN A 180 -15.63 3.79 10.46
N ASP A 181 -14.43 3.27 10.24
CA ASP A 181 -14.19 1.90 9.85
C ASP A 181 -13.05 1.26 10.64
N ALA A 182 -13.44 0.49 11.67
CA ALA A 182 -12.51 -0.22 12.53
C ALA A 182 -11.69 -1.32 11.81
N SER A 183 -12.00 -1.66 10.54
CA SER A 183 -11.15 -2.56 9.75
C SER A 183 -9.85 -1.90 9.30
N LEU A 184 -9.81 -0.57 9.23
CA LEU A 184 -8.61 0.21 8.91
C LEU A 184 -7.63 0.16 10.08
N LYS A 185 -6.46 -0.44 9.88
CA LYS A 185 -5.48 -0.70 10.94
C LYS A 185 -4.30 0.26 10.88
N ASN A 186 -3.83 0.60 9.68
CA ASN A 186 -2.68 1.47 9.56
C ASN A 186 -2.65 2.27 8.26
N ARG A 187 -2.37 3.58 8.37
CA ARG A 187 -2.37 4.56 7.28
C ARG A 187 -1.43 4.19 6.13
N TYR A 188 -0.39 3.42 6.41
CA TYR A 188 0.65 3.06 5.45
C TYR A 188 0.46 1.69 4.81
N MET A 189 -0.50 0.88 5.25
CA MET A 189 -0.84 -0.37 4.57
C MET A 189 -1.58 -0.05 3.27
N PRO A 190 -1.16 -0.58 2.10
CA PRO A 190 -1.76 -0.21 0.82
C PRO A 190 -3.29 -0.34 0.79
N GLY A 191 -3.83 -1.47 1.24
CA GLY A 191 -5.27 -1.71 1.28
C GLY A 191 -6.02 -0.67 2.11
N ASP A 192 -5.58 -0.47 3.35
CA ASP A 192 -6.19 0.49 4.28
C ASP A 192 -6.10 1.92 3.75
N ASN A 193 -4.95 2.32 3.22
CA ASN A 193 -4.73 3.66 2.67
C ASN A 193 -5.66 3.96 1.49
N ILE A 194 -5.83 2.98 0.58
CA ILE A 194 -6.70 3.10 -0.59
C ILE A 194 -8.18 3.16 -0.16
N VAL A 195 -8.61 2.30 0.77
CA VAL A 195 -10.00 2.30 1.28
C VAL A 195 -10.32 3.60 2.00
N ALA A 196 -9.46 4.05 2.90
CA ALA A 196 -9.64 5.30 3.63
C ALA A 196 -9.65 6.52 2.69
N SER A 197 -8.78 6.57 1.69
CA SER A 197 -8.79 7.63 0.66
C SER A 197 -10.10 7.67 -0.11
N ALA A 198 -10.64 6.51 -0.53
CA ALA A 198 -11.93 6.44 -1.21
C ALA A 198 -13.09 6.87 -0.28
N MET A 199 -13.06 6.48 1.00
CA MET A 199 -14.05 6.90 1.99
C MET A 199 -14.00 8.41 2.20
N TYR A 200 -12.80 9.00 2.30
CA TYR A 200 -12.62 10.44 2.44
C TYR A 200 -13.15 11.19 1.21
N LEU A 201 -12.81 10.73 0.00
CA LEU A 201 -13.31 11.33 -1.25
C LEU A 201 -14.84 11.26 -1.33
N LYS A 202 -15.45 10.13 -0.95
CA LYS A 202 -16.91 10.01 -0.84
C LYS A 202 -17.47 11.02 0.15
N GLY A 203 -16.91 11.11 1.36
CA GLY A 203 -17.36 12.08 2.35
C GLY A 203 -17.34 13.52 1.82
N LYS A 204 -16.28 13.89 1.08
CA LYS A 204 -16.19 15.20 0.42
C LYS A 204 -17.23 15.39 -0.68
N LYS A 205 -17.52 14.35 -1.48
CA LYS A 205 -18.59 14.41 -2.49
C LYS A 205 -19.96 14.54 -1.86
N ASP A 206 -20.24 13.80 -0.80
CA ASP A 206 -21.53 13.83 -0.12
C ASP A 206 -21.77 15.21 0.53
N ALA A 207 -20.72 15.85 1.03
CA ALA A 207 -20.80 17.19 1.64
C ALA A 207 -20.91 18.34 0.62
N ASN A 208 -20.25 18.23 -0.54
CA ASN A 208 -20.10 19.35 -1.48
C ASN A 208 -20.80 19.15 -2.83
N GLY A 209 -21.26 17.94 -3.15
CA GLY A 209 -21.77 17.62 -4.47
C GLY A 209 -20.68 17.58 -5.55
N GLY A 210 -21.06 17.78 -6.82
CA GLY A 210 -20.13 17.79 -7.96
C GLY A 210 -19.73 16.41 -8.48
N ASP A 211 -18.95 16.38 -9.56
CA ASP A 211 -18.34 15.14 -10.08
C ASP A 211 -17.09 14.74 -9.28
N TRP A 212 -16.62 13.50 -9.45
CA TRP A 212 -15.50 12.96 -8.68
C TRP A 212 -14.19 13.71 -8.92
N GLU A 213 -13.97 14.21 -10.14
CA GLU A 213 -12.76 14.95 -10.52
C GLU A 213 -12.71 16.30 -9.80
N THR A 214 -13.84 17.02 -9.78
CA THR A 214 -13.98 18.30 -9.11
C THR A 214 -13.81 18.14 -7.61
N VAL A 215 -14.42 17.11 -7.02
CA VAL A 215 -14.25 16.82 -5.59
C VAL A 215 -12.80 16.49 -5.26
N TYR A 216 -12.11 15.69 -6.09
CA TYR A 216 -10.70 15.40 -5.88
C TYR A 216 -9.87 16.68 -5.90
N ARG A 217 -9.94 17.46 -6.98
CA ARG A 217 -9.14 18.68 -7.12
C ARG A 217 -9.43 19.72 -6.05
N ASN A 218 -10.71 19.97 -5.76
CA ASN A 218 -11.13 21.11 -4.96
C ASN A 218 -11.36 20.78 -3.49
N HIS A 219 -11.50 19.52 -3.08
CA HIS A 219 -11.87 19.20 -1.69
C HIS A 219 -11.06 18.06 -1.09
N TYR A 220 -10.44 17.22 -1.92
CA TYR A 220 -9.45 16.25 -1.47
C TYR A 220 -8.06 16.90 -1.40
N GLN A 221 -7.59 17.52 -2.50
CA GLN A 221 -6.27 18.16 -2.56
C GLN A 221 -6.24 19.53 -1.88
N ASP A 222 -7.36 20.25 -1.86
CA ASP A 222 -7.52 21.52 -1.15
C ASP A 222 -8.74 21.46 -0.21
N PRO A 223 -8.59 20.94 1.02
CA PRO A 223 -9.71 20.84 1.95
C PRO A 223 -10.38 22.17 2.31
N ASN A 224 -9.76 23.32 1.98
CA ASN A 224 -10.27 24.66 2.27
C ASN A 224 -10.88 25.37 1.06
N ALA A 225 -10.92 24.76 -0.13
CA ALA A 225 -11.51 25.43 -1.28
C ALA A 225 -13.01 25.66 -1.06
N ALA A 226 -13.49 26.84 -1.46
CA ALA A 226 -14.89 27.22 -1.34
C ALA A 226 -15.79 26.25 -2.14
N SER A 227 -16.88 25.80 -1.52
CA SER A 227 -17.99 25.17 -2.24
C SER A 227 -18.74 26.24 -3.03
N TYR A 228 -19.05 25.97 -4.29
CA TYR A 228 -19.86 26.83 -5.15
C TYR A 228 -21.29 26.32 -5.21
#